data_AF-A0A2X2IME4-F1
#
_entry.id   AF-A0A2X2IME4-F1
#
_cell.length_a   1.000
_cell.length_b   1.000
_cell.length_c   1.000
_cell.angle_alpha   90.00
_cell.angle_beta   90.00
_cell.angle_gamma   90.00
#
_symmetry.space_group_name_H-M   'P 1'
#
loop_
_entity.id
_entity.type
_entity.pdbx_description
1 polymer ?
#
loop_
_entity_poly.entity_id
_entity_poly.type
_entity_poly.pdbx_seq_one_letter_code
_entity_poly.pdbx_strand_id
1 'polypeptide(L)'
;MHQELPKFHETFNPILEILSNGEVIHTRVMQKRVIEKYYAHLPKELLEETTKSGENLINNRIAWGKSYLKKGGYIHYPSRGNVQITEKGIAQKNTFKFK
;
A
#
# COMPACT_ATOMS: atom_id res chain seq x y z
N MET A 1 -7.51 16.85 17.38
CA MET A 1 -6.76 15.63 17.00
C MET A 1 -6.09 15.92 15.67
N HIS A 2 -4.77 15.88 15.58
CA HIS A 2 -4.07 16.00 14.29
C HIS A 2 -4.23 14.66 13.55
N GLN A 3 -4.83 14.70 12.37
CA GLN A 3 -4.78 13.59 11.43
C GLN A 3 -3.55 13.82 10.54
N GLU A 4 -2.74 12.79 10.38
CA GLU A 4 -1.54 12.81 9.53
C GLU A 4 -1.65 11.70 8.49
N LEU A 5 -0.97 11.88 7.34
CA LEU A 5 -0.83 10.80 6.38
C LEU A 5 -0.02 9.64 6.97
N PRO A 6 -0.31 8.38 6.57
CA PRO A 6 0.46 7.23 7.03
C PRO A 6 1.92 7.35 6.59
N LYS A 7 2.84 6.96 7.48
CA LYS A 7 4.22 6.63 7.12
C LYS A 7 4.21 5.39 6.22
N PHE A 8 5.26 5.23 5.42
CA PHE A 8 5.30 4.16 4.41
C PHE A 8 5.12 2.76 5.01
N HIS A 9 5.63 2.48 6.21
CA HIS A 9 5.51 1.17 6.87
C HIS A 9 4.09 0.88 7.37
N GLU A 10 3.31 1.92 7.67
CA GLU A 10 1.89 1.79 8.06
C GLU A 10 1.02 1.39 6.87
N THR A 11 1.54 1.52 5.63
CA THR A 11 0.86 1.04 4.42
C THR A 11 1.08 -0.45 4.13
N PHE A 12 1.95 -1.14 4.87
CA PHE A 12 2.27 -2.55 4.59
C PHE A 12 1.04 -3.47 4.67
N ASN A 13 0.32 -3.42 5.79
CA ASN A 13 -0.88 -4.25 5.98
C ASN A 13 -1.99 -3.92 4.98
N PRO A 14 -2.33 -2.62 4.74
CA PRO A 14 -3.23 -2.24 3.67
C PRO A 14 -2.87 -2.82 2.30
N ILE A 15 -1.60 -2.76 1.89
CA ILE A 15 -1.13 -3.32 0.61
C ILE A 15 -1.34 -4.84 0.57
N LEU A 16 -0.91 -5.56 1.62
CA LEU A 16 -1.04 -7.02 1.68
C LEU A 16 -2.51 -7.46 1.66
N GLU A 17 -3.39 -6.72 2.33
CA GLU A 17 -4.81 -7.05 2.34
C GLU A 17 -5.46 -6.85 0.97
N ILE A 18 -5.14 -5.75 0.27
CA ILE A 18 -5.63 -5.49 -1.11
C ILE A 18 -5.18 -6.58 -2.08
N LEU A 19 -3.99 -7.14 -1.89
CA LEU A 19 -3.45 -8.21 -2.74
C LEU A 19 -3.82 -9.62 -2.27
N SER A 20 -4.55 -9.77 -1.17
CA SER A 20 -4.72 -11.07 -0.50
C SER A 20 -5.53 -12.12 -1.25
N ASN A 21 -6.22 -11.74 -2.33
CA ASN A 21 -6.89 -12.67 -3.24
C ASN A 21 -5.94 -13.36 -4.23
N GLY A 22 -4.65 -12.99 -4.23
CA GLY A 22 -3.66 -13.57 -5.14
C GLY A 22 -3.74 -13.05 -6.57
N GLU A 23 -4.61 -12.09 -6.88
CA GLU A 23 -4.72 -11.55 -8.23
C GLU A 23 -3.50 -10.70 -8.61
N VAL A 24 -3.16 -10.74 -9.90
CA VAL A 24 -2.21 -9.81 -10.49
C VAL A 24 -2.94 -8.51 -10.82
N ILE A 25 -2.57 -7.40 -10.18
CA ILE A 25 -3.16 -6.09 -10.45
C ILE A 25 -2.10 -5.04 -10.76
N HIS A 26 -2.50 -4.02 -11.52
CA HIS A 26 -1.62 -2.89 -11.81
C HIS A 26 -1.35 -2.07 -10.54
N THR A 27 -0.12 -1.56 -10.39
CA THR A 27 0.31 -0.78 -9.20
C THR A 27 -0.64 0.39 -8.90
N ARG A 28 -1.09 1.12 -9.94
CA ARG A 28 -2.03 2.24 -9.76
C ARG A 28 -3.39 1.78 -9.23
N VAL A 29 -3.86 0.60 -9.65
CA VAL A 29 -5.10 0.01 -9.15
C VAL A 29 -4.94 -0.38 -7.68
N MET A 30 -3.81 -0.99 -7.32
CA MET A 30 -3.48 -1.30 -5.93
C MET A 30 -3.46 -0.04 -5.05
N GLN A 31 -2.74 1.01 -5.47
CA GLN A 31 -2.67 2.28 -4.74
C GLN A 31 -4.05 2.90 -4.54
N LYS A 32 -4.87 2.98 -5.60
CA LYS A 32 -6.23 3.48 -5.54
C LYS A 32 -7.08 2.70 -4.53
N ARG A 33 -7.07 1.36 -4.59
CA ARG A 33 -7.81 0.50 -3.66
C ARG A 33 -7.35 0.65 -2.21
N VAL A 34 -6.05 0.82 -1.97
CA VAL A 34 -5.50 1.10 -0.63
C VAL A 34 -6.04 2.43 -0.09
N ILE A 35 -6.01 3.50 -0.90
CA ILE A 35 -6.52 4.81 -0.49
C ILE A 35 -8.01 4.75 -0.21
N GLU A 36 -8.80 4.20 -1.15
CA GLU A 36 -10.25 4.09 -1.02
C GLU A 36 -10.69 3.30 0.22
N LYS A 37 -9.99 2.20 0.54
CA LYS A 37 -10.37 1.33 1.66
C LYS A 37 -9.88 1.83 3.02
N TYR A 38 -8.67 2.38 3.11
CA TYR A 38 -8.04 2.68 4.40
C TYR A 38 -7.93 4.16 4.72
N TYR A 39 -7.90 5.03 3.72
CA TYR A 39 -7.51 6.43 3.90
C TYR A 39 -8.54 7.42 3.34
N ALA A 40 -9.67 6.95 2.80
CA ALA A 40 -10.73 7.80 2.26
C ALA A 40 -11.42 8.70 3.31
N HIS A 41 -11.23 8.41 4.59
CA HIS A 41 -11.74 9.23 5.70
C HIS A 41 -10.85 10.45 6.00
N LEU A 42 -9.66 10.54 5.39
CA LEU A 42 -8.76 11.66 5.61
C LEU A 42 -9.23 12.92 4.86
N PRO A 43 -9.00 14.13 5.41
CA PRO A 43 -9.25 15.40 4.75
C PRO A 43 -8.65 15.46 3.35
N LYS A 44 -9.36 16.14 2.45
CA LYS A 44 -8.94 16.31 1.05
C LYS A 44 -7.58 16.97 0.95
N GLU A 45 -7.30 17.94 1.82
CA GLU A 45 -6.04 18.68 1.88
C GLU A 45 -4.86 17.74 2.16
N LEU A 46 -5.04 16.73 3.01
CA LEU A 46 -4.03 15.70 3.26
C LEU A 46 -3.91 14.74 2.08
N LEU A 47 -5.02 14.31 1.49
CA LEU A 47 -5.00 13.40 0.34
C LEU A 47 -4.39 14.05 -0.92
N GLU A 48 -4.44 15.38 -1.04
CA GLU A 48 -3.85 16.16 -2.13
C GLU A 48 -2.43 16.65 -1.83
N GLU A 49 -1.91 16.45 -0.61
CA GLU A 49 -0.56 16.85 -0.24
C GLU A 49 0.49 16.26 -1.20
N THR A 50 1.53 17.04 -1.52
CA THR A 50 2.60 16.63 -2.43
C THR A 50 3.98 16.69 -1.76
N THR A 51 4.90 15.86 -2.25
CA THR A 51 6.32 15.95 -1.91
C THR A 51 6.93 17.23 -2.48
N LYS A 52 8.16 17.56 -2.05
CA LYS A 52 8.94 18.68 -2.64
C LYS A 52 9.14 18.55 -4.16
N SER A 53 9.05 17.33 -4.72
CA SER A 53 9.16 17.05 -6.15
C SER A 53 7.82 17.04 -6.88
N GLY A 54 6.71 17.37 -6.22
CA GLY A 54 5.36 17.42 -6.80
C GLY A 54 4.65 16.08 -6.91
N GLU A 55 5.20 15.00 -6.33
CA GLU A 55 4.50 13.71 -6.28
C GLU A 55 3.43 13.73 -5.18
N ASN A 56 2.25 13.18 -5.45
CA ASN A 56 1.24 13.03 -4.41
C ASN A 56 1.77 12.15 -3.25
N LEU A 57 1.73 12.69 -2.03
CA LEU A 57 2.49 12.16 -0.89
C LEU A 57 1.96 10.79 -0.46
N ILE A 58 0.65 10.60 -0.34
CA ILE A 58 0.07 9.29 0.02
C ILE A 58 0.42 8.21 -1.01
N ASN A 59 0.39 8.53 -2.30
CA ASN A 59 0.83 7.62 -3.36
C ASN A 59 2.33 7.29 -3.23
N ASN A 60 3.17 8.27 -2.90
CA ASN A 60 4.60 8.07 -2.64
C ASN A 60 4.81 7.14 -1.43
N ARG A 61 4.08 7.33 -0.33
CA ARG A 61 4.15 6.47 0.87
C ARG A 61 3.78 5.02 0.56
N ILE A 62 2.70 4.80 -0.21
CA ILE A 62 2.29 3.46 -0.65
C ILE A 62 3.33 2.85 -1.61
N ALA A 63 3.93 3.66 -2.49
CA ALA A 63 4.98 3.19 -3.40
C ALA A 63 6.23 2.72 -2.65
N TRP A 64 6.67 3.45 -1.62
CA TRP A 64 7.71 3.00 -0.70
C TRP A 64 7.29 1.73 0.06
N GLY A 65 6.06 1.70 0.57
CA GLY A 65 5.44 0.53 1.19
C GLY A 65 5.65 -0.74 0.35
N LYS A 66 5.22 -0.66 -0.92
CA LYS A 66 5.37 -1.71 -1.93
C LYS A 66 6.83 -2.12 -2.15
N SER A 67 7.75 -1.16 -2.30
CA SER A 67 9.17 -1.43 -2.53
C SER A 67 9.81 -2.21 -1.38
N TYR A 68 9.49 -1.87 -0.13
CA TYR A 68 9.99 -2.62 1.04
C TYR A 68 9.35 -4.00 1.17
N LEU A 69 8.06 -4.15 0.89
CA LEU A 69 7.41 -5.46 0.85
C LEU A 69 8.02 -6.38 -0.23
N LYS A 70 8.37 -5.81 -1.40
CA LYS A 70 9.08 -6.54 -2.46
C LYS A 70 10.46 -6.98 -1.99
N LYS A 71 11.23 -6.07 -1.39
CA LYS A 71 12.55 -6.38 -0.82
C LYS A 71 12.45 -7.47 0.26
N GLY A 72 11.38 -7.46 1.07
CA GLY A 72 11.08 -8.47 2.08
C GLY A 72 10.52 -9.79 1.53
N GLY A 73 10.25 -9.89 0.22
CA GLY A 73 9.72 -11.10 -0.41
C GLY A 73 8.23 -11.37 -0.15
N TYR A 74 7.47 -10.41 0.37
CA TYR A 74 6.03 -10.55 0.64
C TYR A 74 5.17 -10.33 -0.61
N ILE A 75 5.71 -9.65 -1.61
CA ILE A 75 5.09 -9.44 -2.92
C ILE A 75 6.13 -9.64 -4.02
N HIS A 76 5.67 -9.82 -5.26
CA HIS A 76 6.52 -9.82 -6.44
C HIS A 76 5.89 -9.02 -7.59
N TYR A 77 6.69 -8.79 -8.64
CA TYR A 77 6.27 -8.10 -9.85
C TYR A 77 6.24 -9.12 -10.99
N PRO A 78 5.06 -9.69 -11.31
CA PRO A 78 4.96 -10.71 -12.36
C PRO A 78 5.20 -10.12 -13.76
N SER A 79 4.96 -8.82 -13.95
CA SER A 79 5.25 -8.08 -15.17
C SER A 79 5.38 -6.58 -14.88
N ARG A 80 5.85 -5.80 -15.86
CA ARG A 80 6.05 -4.35 -15.71
C ARG A 80 4.75 -3.67 -15.26
N GLY A 81 4.83 -2.92 -14.16
CA GLY A 81 3.69 -2.18 -13.60
C GLY A 81 2.75 -3.02 -12.73
N ASN A 82 2.81 -4.35 -12.79
CA ASN A 82 1.93 -5.24 -12.04
C ASN A 82 2.56 -5.74 -10.74
N VAL A 83 1.70 -6.08 -9.79
CA VAL A 83 2.07 -6.56 -8.46
C VAL A 83 1.15 -7.72 -8.05
N GLN A 84 1.70 -8.68 -7.32
CA GLN A 84 1.00 -9.83 -6.78
C GLN A 84 1.62 -10.22 -5.42
N ILE A 85 0.79 -10.71 -4.49
CA ILE A 85 1.26 -11.22 -3.19
C ILE A 85 1.97 -12.57 -3.36
N THR A 86 3.01 -12.84 -2.56
CA THR A 86 3.63 -14.17 -2.51
C THR A 86 2.97 -15.04 -1.45
N GLU A 87 3.28 -16.34 -1.42
CA GLU A 87 2.90 -17.23 -0.32
C GLU A 87 3.35 -16.69 1.05
N LYS A 88 4.57 -16.13 1.12
CA LYS A 88 5.08 -15.45 2.32
C LYS A 88 4.20 -14.26 2.74
N GLY A 89 3.74 -13.47 1.76
CA GLY A 89 2.80 -12.37 2.00
C GLY A 89 1.46 -12.84 2.55
N ILE A 90 0.91 -13.92 1.97
CA ILE A 90 -0.34 -14.53 2.42
C ILE A 90 -0.20 -15.06 3.86
N ALA A 91 0.90 -15.76 4.16
CA ALA A 91 1.16 -16.28 5.50
C ALA A 91 1.25 -15.17 6.56
N GLN A 92 1.88 -14.03 6.22
CA GLN A 92 2.02 -12.90 7.14
C GLN A 92 0.67 -12.26 7.51
N LYS A 93 -0.32 -12.26 6.61
CA LYS A 93 -1.66 -11.72 6.89
C LYS A 93 -2.30 -12.41 8.10
N ASN A 94 -2.07 -13.72 8.26
CA ASN A 94 -2.67 -14.50 9.36
C ASN A 94 -2.11 -14.11 10.74
N THR A 95 -0.92 -13.50 10.78
CA THR A 95 -0.24 -13.11 12.03
C THR A 95 -0.72 -11.77 12.58
N PHE A 96 -1.36 -10.92 11.76
CA PHE A 96 -1.84 -9.59 12.17
C PHE A 96 -3.34 -9.53 12.48
N LYS A 97 -3.90 -10.59 13.08
CA LYS A 97 -5.16 -10.44 13.83
C LYS A 97 -4.85 -9.65 15.11
N PHE A 98 -4.91 -8.32 15.01
CA PHE A 98 -4.90 -7.48 16.21
C PHE A 98 -6.26 -7.65 16.92
N LYS A 99 -6.17 -8.07 18.19
CA LYS A 99 -7.19 -7.80 19.20
C LYS A 99 -7.42 -6.30 19.33
#